data_AF-W9GHW9-F1
#
_entry.id   AF-W9GHW9-F1
#
_cell.length_a   1.000
_cell.length_b   1.000
_cell.length_c   1.000
_cell.angle_alpha   90.00
_cell.angle_beta   90.00
_cell.angle_gamma   90.00
#
_symmetry.space_group_name_H-M   'P 1'
#
loop_
_entity.id
_entity.type
_entity.pdbx_description
1 polymer ?
#
loop_
_entity_poly.entity_id
_entity_poly.type
_entity_poly.pdbx_seq_one_letter_code
_entity_poly.pdbx_strand_id
1 'polypeptide(L)'
;AALVGAALAAAAALAQTSLVVRAGLHGSKRAELYLSALVAVSVVGAVLGLVVGRAVTRGRPGARAVGLAVLSVLLTGWLGFLLLVQRSIGSTLWQGVFTAIPWVTAVIAGLGLALCPPRSRRAVLAWLAALLVVWVGPALLAAGGYVAGSRAMLSSSPPSEWLDAGWDVLRAALLPANHARWPFVLTILVGLVGLLPGVAGSATKDRARTVDP
;
A
#
# COMPACT_ATOMS: atom_id res chain seq x y z
N ALA A 1 -16.26 14.66 10.17
CA ALA A 1 -15.41 15.64 9.45
C ALA A 1 -14.35 14.97 8.58
N ALA A 2 -13.22 14.48 9.11
CA ALA A 2 -12.08 14.04 8.29
C ALA A 2 -12.38 12.97 7.22
N LEU A 3 -13.18 11.94 7.53
CA LEU A 3 -13.49 10.86 6.55
C LEU A 3 -14.42 11.35 5.42
N VAL A 4 -15.33 12.27 5.74
CA VAL A 4 -16.19 12.94 4.76
C VAL A 4 -15.35 13.86 3.89
N GLY A 5 -14.45 14.65 4.49
CA GLY A 5 -13.50 15.49 3.75
C GLY A 5 -12.62 14.68 2.80
N ALA A 6 -12.07 13.55 3.26
CA ALA A 6 -11.28 12.65 2.42
C ALA A 6 -12.10 12.03 1.27
N ALA A 7 -13.35 11.63 1.53
CA ALA A 7 -14.24 11.11 0.50
C ALA A 7 -14.59 12.16 -0.56
N LEU A 8 -14.89 13.40 -0.13
CA LEU A 8 -15.16 14.52 -1.03
C LEU A 8 -13.93 14.89 -1.86
N ALA A 9 -12.74 14.95 -1.24
CA ALA A 9 -11.50 15.20 -1.94
C ALA A 9 -11.20 14.12 -2.99
N ALA A 10 -11.40 12.84 -2.64
CA ALA A 10 -11.23 11.74 -3.58
C ALA A 10 -12.22 11.82 -4.74
N ALA A 11 -13.49 12.13 -4.47
CA ALA A 11 -14.51 12.29 -5.50
C ALA A 11 -14.20 13.46 -6.45
N ALA A 12 -13.77 14.61 -5.91
CA ALA A 12 -13.40 15.77 -6.70
C ALA A 12 -12.16 15.50 -7.58
N ALA A 13 -11.12 14.88 -7.01
CA ALA A 13 -9.93 14.50 -7.76
C ALA A 13 -10.26 13.49 -8.88
N LEU A 14 -11.09 12.47 -8.57
CA LEU A 14 -11.55 11.49 -9.56
C LEU A 14 -12.31 12.13 -10.70
N ALA A 15 -13.25 13.03 -10.38
CA ALA A 15 -14.02 13.76 -11.38
C ALA A 15 -13.09 14.57 -12.29
N GLN A 16 -12.20 15.39 -11.70
CA GLN A 16 -11.25 16.21 -12.44
C GLN A 16 -10.34 15.36 -13.34
N THR A 17 -9.71 14.32 -12.80
CA THR A 17 -8.82 13.44 -13.58
C THR A 17 -9.58 12.74 -14.69
N SER A 18 -10.79 12.24 -14.43
CA SER A 18 -11.60 11.56 -15.46
C SER A 18 -11.98 12.48 -16.62
N LEU A 19 -12.28 13.76 -16.35
CA LEU A 19 -12.59 14.76 -17.37
C LEU A 19 -11.36 15.07 -18.23
N VAL A 20 -10.20 15.28 -17.60
CA VAL A 20 -8.94 15.55 -18.32
C VAL A 20 -8.54 14.36 -19.19
N VAL A 21 -8.62 13.13 -18.65
CA VAL A 21 -8.31 11.91 -19.41
C VAL A 21 -9.30 11.72 -20.56
N ARG A 22 -10.61 11.95 -20.32
CA ARG A 22 -11.62 11.86 -21.39
C ARG A 22 -11.35 12.83 -22.53
N ALA A 23 -10.94 14.06 -22.22
CA ALA A 23 -10.63 15.06 -23.23
C ALA A 23 -9.39 14.70 -24.08
N GLY A 24 -8.45 13.95 -23.52
CA GLY A 24 -7.26 13.46 -24.22
C GLY A 24 -7.46 12.15 -25.00
N LEU A 25 -8.60 11.47 -24.84
CA LEU A 25 -8.89 10.20 -25.49
C LEU A 25 -9.61 10.38 -26.82
N HIS A 26 -9.28 9.54 -27.81
CA HIS A 26 -10.06 9.45 -29.05
C HIS A 26 -11.49 9.00 -28.76
N GLY A 27 -12.49 9.59 -29.43
CA GLY A 27 -13.92 9.29 -29.28
C GLY A 27 -14.35 7.91 -29.82
N SER A 28 -13.71 6.85 -29.34
CA SER A 28 -13.98 5.46 -29.70
C SER A 28 -14.59 4.69 -28.51
N LYS A 29 -15.42 3.68 -28.78
CA LYS A 29 -16.00 2.80 -27.73
C LYS A 29 -14.93 2.13 -26.86
N ARG A 30 -13.75 1.82 -27.43
CA ARG A 30 -12.62 1.25 -26.70
C ARG A 30 -12.05 2.22 -25.66
N ALA A 31 -11.97 3.51 -26.01
CA ALA A 31 -11.51 4.53 -25.10
C ALA A 31 -12.48 4.79 -23.93
N GLU A 32 -13.78 4.73 -24.17
CA GLU A 32 -14.80 4.83 -23.12
C GLU A 32 -14.74 3.64 -22.15
N LEU A 33 -14.63 2.41 -22.68
CA LEU A 33 -14.43 1.21 -21.86
C LEU A 33 -13.16 1.32 -21.01
N TYR A 34 -12.05 1.76 -21.60
CA TYR A 34 -10.80 1.98 -20.89
C TYR A 34 -10.94 3.01 -19.77
N LEU A 35 -11.56 4.17 -20.06
CA LEU A 35 -11.83 5.20 -19.06
C LEU A 35 -12.70 4.67 -17.91
N SER A 36 -13.76 3.92 -18.22
CA SER A 36 -14.64 3.34 -17.21
C SER A 36 -13.90 2.36 -16.28
N ALA A 37 -13.00 1.55 -16.84
CA ALA A 37 -12.17 0.63 -16.07
C ALA A 37 -11.19 1.39 -15.16
N LEU A 38 -10.57 2.47 -15.66
CA LEU A 38 -9.70 3.33 -14.85
C LEU A 38 -10.44 4.00 -13.70
N VAL A 39 -11.65 4.50 -13.96
CA VAL A 39 -12.51 5.11 -12.93
C VAL A 39 -12.88 4.06 -11.89
N ALA A 40 -13.31 2.86 -12.30
CA ALA A 40 -13.67 1.78 -11.38
C ALA A 40 -12.50 1.39 -10.46
N VAL A 41 -11.30 1.19 -11.01
CA VAL A 41 -10.08 0.88 -10.22
C VAL A 41 -9.77 2.01 -9.24
N SER A 42 -9.89 3.26 -9.69
CA SER A 42 -9.61 4.42 -8.84
C SER A 42 -10.63 4.57 -7.71
N VAL A 43 -11.92 4.25 -7.94
CA VAL A 43 -12.95 4.22 -6.89
C VAL A 43 -12.64 3.13 -5.86
N VAL A 44 -12.28 1.92 -6.30
CA VAL A 44 -11.87 0.84 -5.39
C VAL A 44 -10.65 1.27 -4.56
N GLY A 45 -9.66 1.90 -5.20
CA GLY A 45 -8.48 2.45 -4.51
C GLY A 45 -8.84 3.51 -3.47
N ALA A 46 -9.76 4.43 -3.79
CA ALA A 46 -10.24 5.44 -2.86
C ALA A 46 -10.95 4.81 -1.64
N VAL A 47 -11.84 3.83 -1.88
CA VAL A 47 -12.52 3.09 -0.80
C VAL A 47 -11.51 2.36 0.08
N LEU A 48 -10.53 1.67 -0.52
CA LEU A 48 -9.46 1.02 0.22
C LEU A 48 -8.67 2.02 1.07
N GLY A 49 -8.32 3.17 0.51
CA GLY A 49 -7.65 4.26 1.24
C GLY A 49 -8.46 4.75 2.44
N LEU A 50 -9.78 4.90 2.30
CA LEU A 50 -10.68 5.27 3.41
C LEU A 50 -10.75 4.18 4.49
N VAL A 51 -10.84 2.91 4.09
CA VAL A 51 -10.84 1.76 5.01
C VAL A 51 -9.54 1.68 5.79
N VAL A 52 -8.40 1.78 5.10
CA VAL A 52 -7.06 1.78 5.71
C VAL A 52 -6.90 2.99 6.63
N GLY A 53 -7.24 4.20 6.18
CA GLY A 53 -7.18 5.41 7.01
C GLY A 53 -8.06 5.31 8.26
N ARG A 54 -9.26 4.73 8.14
CA ARG A 54 -10.12 4.44 9.31
C ARG A 54 -9.48 3.41 10.24
N ALA A 55 -8.89 2.35 9.71
CA ALA A 55 -8.21 1.32 10.49
C ALA A 55 -7.03 1.90 11.27
N VAL A 56 -6.21 2.74 10.64
CA VAL A 56 -5.05 3.40 11.27
C VAL A 56 -5.48 4.40 12.36
N THR A 57 -6.47 5.25 12.08
CA THR A 57 -6.86 6.32 13.01
C THR A 57 -7.77 5.83 14.14
N ARG A 58 -8.76 4.98 13.85
CA ARG A 58 -9.82 4.57 14.78
C ARG A 58 -9.86 3.07 15.08
N GLY A 59 -9.02 2.27 14.41
CA GLY A 59 -9.01 0.82 14.62
C GLY A 59 -8.56 0.42 16.02
N ARG A 60 -8.93 -0.81 16.40
CA ARG A 60 -8.31 -1.51 17.55
C ARG A 60 -6.81 -1.75 17.24
N PRO A 61 -5.94 -1.99 18.24
CA PRO A 61 -4.51 -2.11 18.02
C PRO A 61 -4.11 -3.05 16.86
N GLY A 62 -4.75 -4.23 16.75
CA GLY A 62 -4.47 -5.15 15.64
C GLY A 62 -4.89 -4.62 14.27
N ALA A 63 -6.04 -3.95 14.17
CA ALA A 63 -6.48 -3.33 12.92
C ALA A 63 -5.59 -2.14 12.52
N ARG A 64 -5.05 -1.40 13.49
CA ARG A 64 -4.06 -0.34 13.25
C ARG A 64 -2.75 -0.90 12.69
N ALA A 65 -2.26 -2.00 13.27
CA ALA A 65 -1.05 -2.67 12.81
C ALA A 65 -1.16 -3.12 11.35
N VAL A 66 -2.25 -3.82 11.02
CA VAL A 66 -2.53 -4.25 9.63
C VAL A 66 -2.75 -3.04 8.71
N GLY A 67 -3.49 -2.03 9.17
CA GLY A 67 -3.71 -0.80 8.41
C GLY A 67 -2.40 -0.07 8.07
N LEU A 68 -1.46 0.01 9.02
CA LEU A 68 -0.14 0.61 8.81
C LEU A 68 0.73 -0.23 7.88
N ALA A 69 0.64 -1.56 7.92
CA ALA A 69 1.32 -2.43 6.98
C ALA A 69 0.77 -2.27 5.54
N VAL A 70 -0.55 -2.18 5.37
CA VAL A 70 -1.15 -1.90 4.06
C VAL A 70 -0.74 -0.50 3.58
N LEU A 71 -0.85 0.51 4.45
CA LEU A 71 -0.46 1.88 4.14
C LEU A 71 1.01 1.96 3.72
N SER A 72 1.91 1.27 4.43
CA SER A 72 3.34 1.33 4.13
C SER A 72 3.61 0.81 2.72
N VAL A 73 3.06 -0.36 2.36
CA VAL A 73 3.19 -0.95 1.03
C VAL A 73 2.65 -0.01 -0.05
N LEU A 74 1.42 0.49 0.12
CA LEU A 74 0.78 1.38 -0.86
C LEU A 74 1.54 2.71 -1.03
N LEU A 75 1.95 3.32 0.08
CA LEU A 75 2.71 4.57 0.09
C LEU A 75 4.04 4.40 -0.66
N THR A 76 4.75 3.31 -0.38
CA THR A 76 6.03 3.04 -1.05
C THR A 76 5.90 2.65 -2.52
N GLY A 77 4.82 1.97 -2.89
CA GLY A 77 4.52 1.70 -4.30
C GLY A 77 4.23 2.98 -5.08
N TRP A 78 3.42 3.88 -4.51
CA TRP A 78 3.16 5.21 -5.08
C TRP A 78 4.44 6.06 -5.19
N LEU A 79 5.26 6.07 -4.14
CA LEU A 79 6.53 6.78 -4.14
C LEU A 79 7.47 6.23 -5.22
N GLY A 80 7.56 4.91 -5.35
CA GLY A 80 8.33 4.26 -6.42
C GLY A 80 7.87 4.69 -7.82
N PHE A 81 6.56 4.78 -8.05
CA PHE A 81 6.03 5.25 -9.33
C PHE A 81 6.40 6.70 -9.62
N LEU A 82 6.26 7.61 -8.64
CA LEU A 82 6.67 9.00 -8.80
C LEU A 82 8.15 9.14 -9.13
N LEU A 83 8.99 8.35 -8.47
CA LEU A 83 10.44 8.37 -8.69
C LEU A 83 10.83 7.81 -10.06
N LEU A 84 10.09 6.83 -10.60
CA LEU A 84 10.32 6.32 -11.96
C LEU A 84 10.10 7.38 -13.02
N VAL A 85 9.07 8.21 -12.87
CA VAL A 85 8.78 9.31 -13.81
C VAL A 85 9.93 10.33 -13.84
N GLN A 86 10.60 10.55 -12.70
CA GLN A 86 11.72 11.49 -12.55
C GLN A 86 13.08 10.89 -12.97
N ARG A 87 13.17 9.55 -13.14
CA ARG A 87 14.42 8.84 -13.47
C ARG A 87 15.00 9.22 -14.83
N SER A 88 14.23 9.87 -15.70
CA SER A 88 14.71 10.48 -16.95
C SER A 88 15.83 11.53 -16.74
N ILE A 89 16.11 11.93 -15.49
CA ILE A 89 17.09 12.97 -15.13
C ILE A 89 18.49 12.39 -14.75
N GLY A 90 18.69 11.06 -14.76
CA GLY A 90 20.04 10.45 -14.77
C GLY A 90 20.97 10.70 -13.57
N SER A 91 20.48 11.20 -12.43
CA SER A 91 21.33 11.52 -11.27
C SER A 91 21.55 10.32 -10.32
N THR A 92 22.77 10.18 -9.80
CA THR A 92 23.15 9.19 -8.77
C THR A 92 22.36 9.35 -7.46
N LEU A 93 21.89 10.57 -7.16
CA LEU A 93 21.02 10.85 -6.03
C LEU A 93 19.71 10.03 -6.10
N TRP A 94 19.11 9.90 -7.29
CA TRP A 94 17.86 9.17 -7.47
C TRP A 94 18.00 7.66 -7.22
N GLN A 95 19.18 7.09 -7.49
CA GLN A 95 19.44 5.67 -7.19
C GLN A 95 19.43 5.44 -5.67
N GLY A 96 20.04 6.35 -4.89
CA GLY A 96 20.02 6.27 -3.42
C GLY A 96 18.62 6.43 -2.83
N VAL A 97 17.79 7.31 -3.39
CA VAL A 97 16.38 7.45 -2.96
C VAL A 97 15.59 6.16 -3.26
N PHE A 98 15.84 5.53 -4.41
CA PHE A 98 15.16 4.29 -4.79
C PHE A 98 15.49 3.12 -3.86
N THR A 99 16.75 2.99 -3.43
CA THR A 99 17.17 1.94 -2.49
C THR A 99 16.66 2.17 -1.07
N ALA A 100 16.26 3.40 -0.72
CA ALA A 100 15.67 3.74 0.57
C ALA A 100 14.20 3.28 0.71
N ILE A 101 13.47 3.12 -0.40
CA ILE A 101 12.02 2.82 -0.39
C ILE A 101 11.67 1.61 0.48
N PRO A 102 12.32 0.44 0.36
CA PRO A 102 11.98 -0.73 1.17
C PRO A 102 12.16 -0.50 2.67
N TRP A 103 13.12 0.35 3.07
CA TRP A 103 13.37 0.70 4.46
C TRP A 103 12.25 1.56 5.04
N VAL A 104 11.69 2.47 4.23
CA VAL A 104 10.50 3.24 4.61
C VAL A 104 9.30 2.31 4.86
N THR A 105 9.07 1.34 3.96
CA THR A 105 8.02 0.32 4.15
C THR A 105 8.20 -0.40 5.49
N ALA A 106 9.44 -0.81 5.78
CA ALA A 106 9.79 -1.57 6.96
C ALA A 106 9.57 -0.79 8.26
N VAL A 107 10.00 0.47 8.30
CA VAL A 107 9.84 1.32 9.49
C VAL A 107 8.36 1.58 9.77
N ILE A 108 7.56 1.96 8.76
CA ILE A 108 6.13 2.27 8.95
C ILE A 108 5.36 1.02 9.40
N ALA A 109 5.60 -0.13 8.76
CA ALA A 109 4.97 -1.38 9.17
C ALA A 109 5.42 -1.83 10.57
N GLY A 110 6.71 -1.72 10.87
CA GLY A 110 7.29 -2.05 12.17
C GLY A 110 6.73 -1.18 13.30
N LEU A 111 6.51 0.11 13.06
CA LEU A 111 5.82 0.99 13.99
C LEU A 111 4.39 0.52 14.26
N GLY A 112 3.68 0.05 13.22
CA GLY A 112 2.36 -0.56 13.38
C GLY A 112 2.38 -1.79 14.29
N LEU A 113 3.38 -2.66 14.12
CA LEU A 113 3.60 -3.82 14.98
C LEU A 113 3.92 -3.42 16.42
N ALA A 114 4.76 -2.40 16.61
CA ALA A 114 5.16 -1.91 17.93
C ALA A 114 3.96 -1.35 18.72
N LEU A 115 2.97 -0.76 18.04
CA LEU A 115 1.72 -0.29 18.63
C LEU A 115 0.76 -1.43 19.03
N CYS A 116 1.01 -2.66 18.57
CA CYS A 116 0.21 -3.84 18.90
C CYS A 116 1.09 -4.97 19.45
N PRO A 117 1.59 -4.88 20.69
CA PRO A 117 2.45 -5.91 21.25
C PRO A 117 1.73 -7.28 21.31
N PRO A 118 2.41 -8.39 20.96
CA PRO A 118 1.84 -9.73 20.83
C PRO A 118 1.52 -10.42 22.18
N ARG A 119 0.78 -9.74 23.07
CA ARG A 119 0.40 -10.25 24.41
C ARG A 119 -0.84 -11.14 24.40
N SER A 120 -1.53 -11.27 23.27
CA SER A 120 -2.74 -12.10 23.13
C SER A 120 -2.76 -12.81 21.78
N ARG A 121 -3.50 -13.93 21.69
CA ARG A 121 -3.68 -14.67 20.42
C ARG A 121 -4.15 -13.76 19.27
N ARG A 122 -5.05 -12.82 19.55
CA ARG A 122 -5.55 -11.84 18.56
C ARG A 122 -4.46 -10.87 18.09
N ALA A 123 -3.56 -10.46 18.98
CA ALA A 123 -2.43 -9.60 18.63
C ALA A 123 -1.39 -10.34 17.78
N VAL A 124 -1.13 -11.62 18.09
CA VAL A 124 -0.27 -12.49 17.27
C VAL A 124 -0.84 -12.66 15.86
N LEU A 125 -2.14 -12.92 15.72
CA LEU A 125 -2.78 -13.01 14.40
C LEU A 125 -2.69 -11.69 13.62
N ALA A 126 -2.85 -10.55 14.29
CA ALA A 126 -2.68 -9.25 13.64
C ALA A 126 -1.23 -8.99 13.19
N TRP A 127 -0.25 -9.42 13.98
CA TRP A 127 1.17 -9.41 13.62
C TRP A 127 1.44 -10.24 12.37
N LEU A 128 0.97 -11.49 12.36
CA LEU A 128 1.13 -12.39 11.21
C LEU A 128 0.45 -11.82 9.96
N ALA A 129 -0.75 -11.25 10.09
CA ALA A 129 -1.44 -10.60 8.99
C ALA A 129 -0.68 -9.38 8.45
N ALA A 130 -0.15 -8.53 9.33
CA ALA A 130 0.65 -7.37 8.94
C ALA A 130 1.95 -7.78 8.24
N LEU A 131 2.66 -8.79 8.77
CA LEU A 131 3.86 -9.33 8.14
C LEU A 131 3.56 -9.97 6.78
N LEU A 132 2.44 -10.70 6.68
CA LEU A 132 1.98 -11.27 5.41
C LEU A 132 1.70 -10.17 4.37
N VAL A 133 1.07 -9.07 4.79
CA VAL A 133 0.84 -7.90 3.92
C VAL A 133 2.17 -7.29 3.45
N VAL A 134 3.13 -7.10 4.34
CA VAL A 134 4.46 -6.55 3.95
C VAL A 134 5.19 -7.48 2.99
N TRP A 135 5.06 -8.80 3.18
CA TRP A 135 5.69 -9.79 2.32
C TRP A 135 5.03 -9.86 0.93
N VAL A 136 3.71 -10.07 0.90
CA VAL A 136 2.95 -10.36 -0.34
C VAL A 136 2.55 -9.07 -1.07
N GLY A 137 2.33 -7.98 -0.35
CA GLY A 137 1.82 -6.72 -0.88
C GLY A 137 2.63 -6.15 -2.06
N PRO A 138 3.97 -6.01 -1.96
CA PRO A 138 4.80 -5.56 -3.08
C PRO A 138 4.69 -6.46 -4.32
N ALA A 139 4.60 -7.78 -4.12
CA ALA A 139 4.44 -8.74 -5.21
C ALA A 139 3.08 -8.61 -5.90
N LEU A 140 2.00 -8.37 -5.14
CA LEU A 140 0.67 -8.08 -5.69
C LEU A 140 0.65 -6.77 -6.48
N LEU A 141 1.33 -5.73 -5.99
CA LEU A 141 1.44 -4.46 -6.72
C LEU A 141 2.24 -4.63 -8.01
N ALA A 142 3.32 -5.39 -8.00
CA ALA A 142 4.12 -5.67 -9.19
C ALA A 142 3.32 -6.46 -10.23
N ALA A 143 2.66 -7.55 -9.84
CA ALA A 143 1.81 -8.35 -10.71
C ALA A 143 0.63 -7.54 -11.26
N GLY A 144 -0.08 -6.79 -10.40
CA GLY A 144 -1.18 -5.93 -10.80
C GLY A 144 -0.74 -4.81 -11.75
N GLY A 145 0.41 -4.20 -11.49
CA GLY A 145 1.02 -3.20 -12.36
C GLY A 145 1.41 -3.78 -13.73
N TYR A 146 1.96 -4.99 -13.75
CA TYR A 146 2.28 -5.71 -14.99
C TYR A 146 1.01 -6.01 -15.79
N VAL A 147 -0.02 -6.59 -15.17
CA VAL A 147 -1.31 -6.89 -15.82
C VAL A 147 -2.02 -5.61 -16.27
N ALA A 148 -1.84 -4.49 -15.58
CA ALA A 148 -2.38 -3.20 -15.98
C ALA A 148 -1.63 -2.58 -17.17
N GLY A 149 -0.30 -2.65 -17.17
CA GLY A 149 0.56 -2.07 -18.21
C GLY A 149 0.64 -2.88 -19.51
N SER A 150 0.64 -4.21 -19.40
CA SER A 150 0.75 -5.14 -20.55
C SER A 150 -0.47 -5.12 -21.47
N ARG A 151 -1.61 -4.57 -21.03
CA ARG A 151 -2.85 -4.45 -21.84
C ARG A 151 -2.65 -3.64 -23.12
N ALA A 152 -1.74 -2.67 -23.10
CA ALA A 152 -1.42 -1.87 -24.27
C ALA A 152 -0.58 -2.64 -25.31
N MET A 153 0.18 -3.65 -24.86
CA MET A 153 1.06 -4.45 -25.73
C MET A 153 0.40 -5.75 -26.20
N LEU A 154 -0.46 -6.35 -25.36
CA LEU A 154 -1.08 -7.65 -25.60
C LEU A 154 -2.57 -7.54 -26.00
N SER A 155 -3.00 -6.40 -26.52
CA SER A 155 -4.40 -6.14 -26.89
C SER A 155 -5.00 -7.12 -27.91
N SER A 156 -4.16 -7.92 -28.58
CA SER A 156 -4.55 -8.95 -29.54
C SER A 156 -4.60 -10.37 -28.94
N SER A 157 -4.13 -10.55 -27.70
CA SER A 157 -4.07 -11.84 -26.99
C SER A 157 -5.33 -12.09 -26.15
N PRO A 158 -5.69 -13.36 -25.89
CA PRO A 158 -6.80 -13.70 -25.02
C PRO A 158 -6.54 -13.26 -23.56
N PRO A 159 -7.57 -12.89 -22.78
CA PRO A 159 -7.42 -12.44 -21.39
C PRO A 159 -6.73 -13.44 -20.46
N SER A 160 -6.79 -14.74 -20.75
CA SER A 160 -6.11 -15.79 -19.97
C SER A 160 -4.59 -15.63 -20.01
N GLU A 161 -4.02 -15.25 -21.15
CA GLU A 161 -2.58 -15.09 -21.31
C GLU A 161 -2.03 -13.95 -20.45
N TRP A 162 -2.82 -12.88 -20.26
CA TRP A 162 -2.46 -11.76 -19.39
C TRP A 162 -2.47 -12.16 -17.91
N LEU A 163 -3.43 -13.01 -17.53
CA LEU A 163 -3.55 -13.51 -16.16
C LEU A 163 -2.41 -14.48 -15.84
N ASP A 164 -2.06 -15.37 -16.76
CA ASP A 164 -0.94 -16.30 -16.61
C ASP A 164 0.39 -15.54 -16.47
N ALA A 165 0.64 -14.55 -17.33
CA ALA A 165 1.82 -13.71 -17.23
C ALA A 165 1.87 -12.91 -15.91
N GLY A 166 0.73 -12.37 -15.47
CA GLY A 166 0.61 -11.72 -14.16
C GLY A 166 0.90 -12.67 -12.99
N TRP A 167 0.45 -13.91 -13.11
CA TRP A 167 0.68 -14.96 -12.11
C TRP A 167 2.15 -15.39 -12.07
N ASP A 168 2.83 -15.45 -13.20
CA ASP A 168 4.25 -15.70 -13.28
C ASP A 168 5.07 -14.57 -12.65
N VAL A 169 4.68 -13.31 -12.88
CA VAL A 169 5.27 -12.16 -12.18
C VAL A 169 5.05 -12.25 -10.67
N LEU A 170 3.84 -12.65 -10.23
CA LEU A 170 3.56 -12.82 -8.82
C LEU A 170 4.43 -13.93 -8.19
N ARG A 171 4.52 -15.09 -8.83
CA ARG A 171 5.37 -16.21 -8.39
C ARG A 171 6.83 -15.79 -8.33
N ALA A 172 7.33 -15.14 -9.39
CA ALA A 172 8.70 -14.65 -9.44
C ALA A 172 8.98 -13.62 -8.34
N ALA A 173 8.04 -12.71 -8.09
CA ALA A 173 8.16 -11.70 -7.05
C ALA A 173 8.04 -12.25 -5.63
N LEU A 174 7.45 -13.45 -5.44
CA LEU A 174 7.38 -14.14 -4.14
C LEU A 174 8.62 -14.98 -3.82
N LEU A 175 9.50 -15.21 -4.80
CA LEU A 175 10.72 -15.97 -4.58
C LEU A 175 11.64 -15.22 -3.60
N PRO A 176 12.22 -15.90 -2.59
CA PRO A 176 13.09 -15.25 -1.60
C PRO A 176 14.30 -14.53 -2.21
N ALA A 177 14.76 -14.93 -3.40
CA ALA A 177 15.87 -14.29 -4.11
C ALA A 177 15.52 -12.86 -4.58
N ASN A 178 14.24 -12.58 -4.83
CA ASN A 178 13.75 -11.31 -5.35
C ASN A 178 13.14 -10.40 -4.26
N HIS A 179 13.06 -10.91 -3.02
CA HIS A 179 12.57 -10.14 -1.87
C HIS A 179 13.68 -9.38 -1.16
N ALA A 180 13.38 -8.15 -0.75
CA ALA A 180 14.24 -7.37 0.13
C ALA A 180 14.18 -7.92 1.57
N ARG A 181 15.02 -8.94 1.85
CA ARG A 181 15.03 -9.67 3.13
C ARG A 181 15.39 -8.78 4.32
N TRP A 182 16.37 -7.88 4.15
CA TRP A 182 16.86 -7.04 5.24
C TRP A 182 15.80 -6.04 5.77
N PRO A 183 15.07 -5.30 4.92
CA PRO A 183 13.93 -4.51 5.38
C PRO A 183 12.85 -5.33 6.10
N PHE A 184 12.59 -6.56 5.67
CA PHE A 184 11.62 -7.42 6.36
C PHE A 184 12.09 -7.76 7.78
N VAL A 185 13.38 -8.09 7.96
CA VAL A 185 13.97 -8.28 9.29
C VAL A 185 13.85 -7.00 10.12
N LEU A 186 14.14 -5.83 9.55
CA LEU A 186 13.99 -4.55 10.24
C LEU A 186 12.54 -4.32 10.72
N THR A 187 11.55 -4.68 9.91
CA THR A 187 10.12 -4.58 10.27
C THR A 187 9.85 -5.33 11.58
N ILE A 188 10.38 -6.55 11.71
CA ILE A 188 10.24 -7.37 12.91
C ILE A 188 10.98 -6.72 14.08
N LEU A 189 12.23 -6.28 13.89
CA LEU A 189 13.04 -5.65 14.93
C LEU A 189 12.36 -4.40 15.51
N VAL A 190 11.87 -3.50 14.64
CA VAL A 190 11.13 -2.31 15.06
C VAL A 190 9.84 -2.70 15.77
N GLY A 191 9.12 -3.72 15.29
CA GLY A 191 7.94 -4.26 15.98
C GLY A 191 8.23 -4.74 17.40
N LEU A 192 9.37 -5.42 17.60
CA LEU A 192 9.79 -5.94 18.91
C LEU A 192 10.11 -4.84 19.92
N VAL A 193 10.49 -3.63 19.48
CA VAL A 193 10.68 -2.46 20.36
C VAL A 193 9.41 -2.15 21.16
N GLY A 194 8.22 -2.43 20.61
CA GLY A 194 6.94 -2.28 21.31
C GLY A 194 6.75 -3.21 22.53
N LEU A 195 7.59 -4.24 22.68
CA LEU A 195 7.61 -5.11 23.85
C LEU A 195 8.35 -4.48 25.05
N LEU A 196 9.17 -3.45 24.82
CA LEU A 196 9.94 -2.81 25.88
C LEU A 196 8.99 -2.13 26.89
N PRO A 197 9.21 -2.33 28.21
CA PRO A 197 8.28 -1.90 29.26
C PRO A 197 8.04 -0.37 29.31
N GLY A 198 8.98 0.44 28.81
CA GLY A 198 8.83 1.91 28.73
C GLY A 198 7.91 2.41 27.60
N VAL A 199 7.72 1.64 26.53
CA VAL A 199 6.93 2.06 25.35
C VAL A 199 5.45 1.69 25.51
N ALA A 200 5.17 0.52 26.11
CA ALA A 200 3.80 0.04 26.33
C ALA A 200 3.04 0.80 27.44
N GLY A 201 3.76 1.37 28.42
CA GLY A 201 3.16 2.10 29.54
C GLY A 201 2.52 3.44 29.13
N SER A 202 3.11 4.13 28.15
CA SER A 202 2.71 5.49 27.74
C SER A 202 1.34 5.52 27.04
N ALA A 203 1.05 4.55 26.18
CA ALA A 203 -0.23 4.48 25.45
C ALA A 203 -1.44 4.14 26.33
N THR A 204 -1.20 3.48 27.48
CA THR A 204 -2.25 3.10 28.42
C THR A 204 -2.60 4.25 29.37
N LYS A 205 -1.59 5.04 29.75
CA LYS A 205 -1.74 6.19 30.66
C LYS A 205 -2.49 7.36 30.00
N ASP A 206 -2.31 7.56 28.69
CA ASP A 206 -3.01 8.62 27.93
C ASP A 206 -4.50 8.31 27.70
N ARG A 207 -4.86 7.01 27.64
CA ARG A 207 -6.24 6.57 27.47
C ARG A 207 -7.06 6.66 28.76
N ALA A 208 -6.41 6.59 29.92
CA ALA A 208 -7.06 6.82 31.21
C ALA A 208 -7.37 8.31 31.43
N ARG A 209 -6.50 9.22 30.96
CA ARG A 209 -6.70 10.68 31.06
C ARG A 209 -7.83 11.26 30.20
N THR A 210 -8.35 10.51 29.23
CA THR A 210 -9.40 10.98 28.32
C THR A 210 -10.80 10.49 28.71
N VAL A 211 -10.93 9.72 29.80
CA VAL A 211 -12.20 9.17 30.30
C VAL A 211 -12.69 9.87 31.57
N ASP A 212 -11.86 10.68 32.21
CA ASP A 212 -12.30 11.56 33.30
C ASP A 212 -12.69 12.94 32.72
N PRO A 213 -13.97 13.32 32.77
CA PRO A 213 -14.46 14.64 32.36
C PRO A 213 -14.10 15.76 33.35
#